data_AF-I3XS67-F1
#
_entry.id   AF-I3XS67-F1
#
_cell.length_a   1.000
_cell.length_b   1.000
_cell.length_c   1.000
_cell.angle_alpha   90.00
_cell.angle_beta   90.00
_cell.angle_gamma   90.00
#
_symmetry.space_group_name_H-M   'P 1'
#
loop_
_entity.id
_entity.type
_entity.pdbx_description
1 polymer ?
#
loop_
_entity_poly.entity_id
_entity_poly.type
_entity_poly.pdbx_seq_one_letter_code
_entity_poly.pdbx_strand_id
1 'polypeptide(L)'
;MNKQHRSSIDIVESILEHLSREGKSIKTHMLYASNLNTIVFEKYLLMLIRKGFILKIGDASEYTLSNKGAILLERIRNLKRMLLEDDKGDRLVDRKLNTVIERNLGGMVKVHGYQGYKGASGAHYYVYTIKHSSGSYIVDAVLSSKPDILVEACIRMLVISTDIGVPAILVVKGSSEKHVVMDLLGKIDASKIMVLSI
;
A
#
# COMPACT_ATOMS: atom_id res chain seq x y z
N MET A 1 12.30 -20.99 26.21
CA MET A 1 12.43 -19.99 25.12
C MET A 1 11.55 -20.41 23.96
N ASN A 2 10.39 -19.76 23.78
CA ASN A 2 9.47 -20.08 22.69
C ASN A 2 10.06 -19.55 21.37
N LYS A 3 10.56 -20.42 20.49
CA LYS A 3 10.92 -20.05 19.11
C LYS A 3 9.62 -19.76 18.36
N GLN A 4 9.13 -18.53 18.43
CA GLN A 4 8.04 -18.07 17.57
C GLN A 4 8.48 -18.27 16.12
N HIS A 5 7.77 -19.12 15.39
CA HIS A 5 8.01 -19.37 13.98
C HIS A 5 7.69 -18.07 13.22
N ARG A 6 8.68 -17.48 12.53
CA ARG A 6 8.44 -16.28 11.70
C ARG A 6 7.44 -16.64 10.61
N SER A 7 6.40 -15.83 10.44
CA SER A 7 5.43 -16.03 9.37
C SER A 7 6.07 -15.78 8.01
N SER A 8 5.46 -16.31 6.95
CA SER A 8 5.91 -16.05 5.57
C SER A 8 5.96 -14.54 5.25
N ILE A 9 5.03 -13.76 5.82
CA ILE A 9 4.98 -12.30 5.67
C ILE A 9 6.18 -11.64 6.37
N ASP A 10 6.54 -12.07 7.58
CA ASP A 10 7.71 -11.55 8.30
C ASP A 10 9.01 -11.80 7.54
N ILE A 11 9.12 -12.97 6.92
CA ILE A 11 10.28 -13.34 6.11
C ILE A 11 10.37 -12.43 4.87
N VAL A 12 9.27 -12.27 4.15
CA VAL A 12 9.21 -11.40 2.97
C VAL A 12 9.54 -9.96 3.33
N GLU A 13 8.92 -9.42 4.38
CA GLU A 13 9.19 -8.07 4.87
C GLU A 13 10.67 -7.91 5.20
N SER A 14 11.25 -8.82 5.98
CA SER A 14 12.65 -8.73 6.41
C SER A 14 13.63 -8.63 5.23
N ILE A 15 13.38 -9.37 4.15
CA ILE A 15 14.23 -9.36 2.96
C ILE A 15 14.06 -8.06 2.17
N LEU A 16 12.82 -7.62 1.98
CA LEU A 16 12.51 -6.39 1.23
C LEU A 16 12.96 -5.13 2.00
N GLU A 17 12.82 -5.12 3.32
CA GLU A 17 13.23 -4.03 4.22
C GLU A 17 14.73 -3.79 4.12
N HIS A 18 15.53 -4.87 4.18
CA HIS A 18 16.98 -4.80 4.03
C HIS A 18 17.36 -4.14 2.69
N LEU A 19 16.76 -4.59 1.58
CA LEU A 19 17.01 -4.00 0.27
C LEU A 19 16.51 -2.55 0.16
N SER A 20 15.39 -2.21 0.82
CA SER A 20 14.90 -0.83 0.86
C SER A 20 15.83 0.11 1.62
N ARG A 21 16.57 -0.39 2.61
CA ARG A 21 17.50 0.42 3.41
C ARG A 21 18.87 0.55 2.75
N GLU A 22 19.43 -0.54 2.28
CA GLU A 22 20.77 -0.56 1.66
C GLU A 22 20.76 -0.10 0.19
N GLY A 23 19.59 -0.11 -0.46
CA GLY A 23 19.40 0.18 -1.88
C GLY A 23 19.88 -0.97 -2.79
N LYS A 24 21.09 -1.48 -2.57
CA LYS A 24 21.64 -2.67 -3.23
C LYS A 24 22.29 -3.56 -2.19
N SER A 25 22.20 -4.87 -2.36
CA SER A 25 22.87 -5.80 -1.45
C SER A 25 23.24 -7.11 -2.12
N ILE A 26 24.34 -7.71 -1.70
CA ILE A 26 24.75 -9.05 -2.12
C ILE A 26 24.01 -10.11 -1.30
N LYS A 27 23.85 -11.31 -1.88
CA LYS A 27 23.12 -12.43 -1.27
C LYS A 27 23.59 -12.75 0.16
N THR A 28 24.90 -12.73 0.40
CA THR A 28 25.51 -13.03 1.70
C THR A 28 25.09 -12.04 2.78
N HIS A 29 25.11 -10.73 2.48
CA HIS A 29 24.69 -9.69 3.43
C HIS A 29 23.20 -9.79 3.75
N MET A 30 22.37 -10.06 2.75
CA MET A 30 20.93 -10.28 2.94
C MET A 30 20.65 -11.50 3.83
N LEU A 31 21.38 -12.60 3.63
CA LEU A 31 21.23 -13.80 4.45
C LEU A 31 21.53 -13.50 5.92
N TYR A 32 22.67 -12.86 6.20
CA TYR A 32 23.05 -12.48 7.57
C TYR A 32 22.05 -11.50 8.20
N ALA A 33 21.58 -10.51 7.46
CA ALA A 33 20.61 -9.54 7.96
C ALA A 33 19.22 -10.15 8.22
N SER A 34 18.82 -11.17 7.46
CA SER A 34 17.49 -11.80 7.58
C SER A 34 17.33 -12.71 8.80
N ASN A 35 18.45 -13.13 9.42
CA ASN A 35 18.49 -14.14 10.50
C ASN A 35 17.72 -15.42 10.14
N LEU A 36 17.82 -15.85 8.87
CA LEU A 36 17.23 -17.07 8.33
C LEU A 36 18.32 -18.11 8.07
N ASN A 37 17.94 -19.39 8.08
CA ASN A 37 18.82 -20.41 7.51
C ASN A 37 18.87 -20.29 5.98
N THR A 38 19.94 -20.79 5.38
CA THR A 38 20.22 -20.68 3.94
C THR A 38 19.08 -21.22 3.07
N ILE A 39 18.51 -22.38 3.42
CA ILE A 39 17.47 -23.03 2.61
C ILE A 39 16.19 -22.17 2.56
N VAL A 40 15.74 -21.66 3.71
CA VAL A 40 14.56 -20.81 3.80
C VAL A 40 14.82 -19.50 3.07
N PHE A 41 15.95 -18.85 3.33
CA PHE A 41 16.32 -17.60 2.66
C PHE A 41 16.32 -17.75 1.14
N GLU A 42 16.97 -18.78 0.60
CA GLU A 42 17.03 -19.02 -0.84
C GLU A 42 15.67 -19.26 -1.47
N LYS A 43 14.82 -20.04 -0.81
CA LYS A 43 13.44 -20.29 -1.26
C LYS A 43 12.67 -18.97 -1.43
N TYR A 44 12.72 -18.10 -0.43
CA TYR A 44 12.01 -16.83 -0.47
C TYR A 44 12.65 -15.82 -1.43
N LEU A 45 13.98 -15.72 -1.46
CA LEU A 45 14.69 -14.84 -2.40
C LEU A 45 14.36 -15.22 -3.86
N LEU A 46 14.43 -16.51 -4.19
CA LEU A 46 14.11 -17.00 -5.54
C LEU A 46 12.64 -16.73 -5.91
N MET A 47 11.72 -16.93 -4.96
CA MET A 47 10.30 -16.60 -5.17
C MET A 47 10.11 -15.10 -5.43
N LEU A 48 10.76 -14.23 -4.66
CA LEU A 48 10.66 -12.77 -4.79
C LEU A 48 11.23 -12.28 -6.13
N ILE A 49 12.34 -12.88 -6.59
CA ILE A 49 12.91 -12.61 -7.92
C ILE A 49 11.96 -13.08 -9.01
N ARG A 50 11.47 -14.33 -8.96
CA ARG A 50 10.55 -14.88 -9.96
C ARG A 50 9.26 -14.08 -10.09
N LYS A 51 8.75 -13.52 -8.98
CA LYS A 51 7.55 -12.67 -8.99
C LYS A 51 7.84 -11.21 -9.36
N GLY A 52 9.10 -10.86 -9.62
CA GLY A 52 9.54 -9.54 -10.03
C GLY A 52 9.51 -8.49 -8.91
N PHE A 53 9.61 -8.90 -7.65
CA PHE A 53 9.72 -7.97 -6.51
C PHE A 53 11.17 -7.53 -6.27
N ILE A 54 12.14 -8.38 -6.57
CA ILE A 54 13.58 -8.12 -6.46
C ILE A 54 14.20 -8.25 -7.85
N LEU A 55 15.09 -7.33 -8.21
CA LEU A 55 15.86 -7.35 -9.44
C LEU A 55 17.31 -7.74 -9.14
N LYS A 56 17.93 -8.47 -10.06
CA LYS A 56 19.37 -8.72 -10.09
C LYS A 56 20.04 -7.61 -10.88
N ILE A 57 21.16 -7.08 -10.40
CA ILE A 57 21.95 -6.05 -11.08
C ILE A 57 23.22 -6.70 -11.65
N GLY A 58 23.53 -6.39 -12.91
CA GLY A 58 24.74 -6.86 -13.59
C GLY A 58 24.82 -8.39 -13.67
N ASP A 59 26.01 -8.94 -13.38
CA ASP A 59 26.30 -10.38 -13.38
C ASP A 59 25.67 -11.14 -12.20
N ALA A 60 24.59 -10.60 -11.61
CA ALA A 60 23.80 -11.18 -10.52
C ALA A 60 24.50 -11.30 -9.15
N SER A 61 25.57 -10.54 -8.92
CA SER A 61 26.21 -10.42 -7.60
C SER A 61 25.36 -9.58 -6.63
N GLU A 62 24.66 -8.58 -7.15
CA GLU A 62 23.85 -7.63 -6.38
C GLU A 62 22.36 -7.75 -6.68
N TYR A 63 21.57 -7.43 -5.66
CA TYR A 63 20.12 -7.44 -5.68
C TYR A 63 19.59 -6.07 -5.26
N THR A 64 18.50 -5.63 -5.87
CA THR A 64 17.81 -4.40 -5.50
C THR A 64 16.29 -4.61 -5.50
N LEU A 65 15.59 -3.71 -4.84
CA LEU A 65 14.14 -3.67 -4.84
C LEU A 65 13.64 -3.18 -6.21
N SER A 66 12.68 -3.87 -6.80
CA SER A 66 11.89 -3.28 -7.89
C SER A 66 10.85 -2.31 -7.33
N ASN A 67 10.25 -1.48 -8.19
CA ASN A 67 9.08 -0.67 -7.82
C ASN A 67 7.93 -1.55 -7.26
N LYS A 68 7.70 -2.71 -7.88
CA LYS A 68 6.70 -3.69 -7.41
C LYS A 68 7.02 -4.21 -6.00
N GLY A 69 8.30 -4.43 -5.71
CA GLY A 69 8.78 -4.82 -4.38
C GLY A 69 8.63 -3.72 -3.34
N ALA A 70 8.87 -2.46 -3.72
CA ALA A 70 8.65 -1.28 -2.88
C ALA A 70 7.18 -1.16 -2.46
N ILE A 71 6.27 -1.32 -3.43
CA ILE A 71 4.83 -1.28 -3.19
C ILE A 71 4.42 -2.43 -2.25
N LEU A 72 4.91 -3.65 -2.49
CA LEU A 72 4.61 -4.79 -1.63
C LEU A 72 5.08 -4.55 -0.18
N LEU A 73 6.31 -4.04 0.01
CA LEU A 73 6.85 -3.74 1.33
C LEU A 73 5.98 -2.71 2.06
N GLU A 74 5.59 -1.64 1.38
CA GLU A 74 4.73 -0.62 1.99
C GLU A 74 3.36 -1.18 2.37
N ARG A 75 2.77 -2.04 1.54
CA ARG A 75 1.51 -2.72 1.87
C ARG A 75 1.65 -3.64 3.08
N ILE A 76 2.76 -4.37 3.21
CA ILE A 76 3.03 -5.20 4.39
C ILE A 76 3.14 -4.32 5.65
N ARG A 77 3.88 -3.21 5.58
CA ARG A 77 4.00 -2.26 6.69
C ARG A 77 2.66 -1.64 7.08
N ASN A 78 1.80 -1.34 6.10
CA ASN A 78 0.44 -0.85 6.36
C ASN A 78 -0.39 -1.90 7.10
N LEU A 79 -0.39 -3.15 6.59
CA LEU A 79 -1.09 -4.25 7.24
C LEU A 79 -0.60 -4.50 8.66
N LYS A 80 0.72 -4.45 8.88
CA LYS A 80 1.29 -4.62 10.23
C LYS A 80 0.98 -3.47 11.16
N ARG A 81 0.94 -2.22 10.67
CA ARG A 81 0.46 -1.09 11.48
C ARG A 81 -0.97 -1.32 11.93
N MET A 82 -1.85 -1.76 11.02
CA MET A 82 -3.23 -2.09 11.36
C MET A 82 -3.33 -3.25 12.38
N LEU A 83 -2.51 -4.30 12.21
CA LEU A 83 -2.56 -5.50 13.06
C LEU A 83 -1.84 -5.36 14.42
N LEU A 84 -0.79 -4.55 14.52
CA LEU A 84 -0.07 -4.29 15.77
C LEU A 84 -0.75 -3.21 16.62
N GLU A 85 -1.64 -2.42 16.01
CA GLU A 85 -2.51 -1.46 16.69
C GLU A 85 -3.76 -2.13 17.28
N ASP A 86 -3.60 -3.22 18.02
CA ASP A 86 -4.74 -3.82 18.71
C ASP A 86 -5.22 -2.94 19.89
N ASP A 87 -6.53 -2.71 19.86
CA ASP A 87 -7.47 -2.03 20.78
C ASP A 87 -7.59 -0.48 20.84
N LYS A 88 -6.62 0.33 20.41
CA LYS A 88 -6.76 1.82 20.43
C LYS A 88 -6.24 2.58 19.21
N GLY A 89 -5.28 2.02 18.47
CA GLY A 89 -4.59 2.69 17.36
C GLY A 89 -5.36 2.65 16.05
N ASP A 90 -5.96 1.51 15.70
CA ASP A 90 -6.80 1.37 14.50
C ASP A 90 -8.03 2.30 14.60
N ARG A 91 -8.58 2.43 15.82
CA ARG A 91 -9.58 3.47 16.13
C ARG A 91 -9.03 4.87 15.91
N LEU A 92 -7.75 5.15 16.13
CA LEU A 92 -7.17 6.48 15.93
C LEU A 92 -6.91 6.77 14.45
N VAL A 93 -6.41 5.82 13.66
CA VAL A 93 -6.22 5.98 12.21
C VAL A 93 -7.56 6.03 11.51
N ASP A 94 -8.49 5.12 11.82
CA ASP A 94 -9.87 5.16 11.30
C ASP A 94 -10.62 6.40 11.81
N ARG A 95 -10.45 6.83 13.08
CA ARG A 95 -11.04 8.10 13.54
C ARG A 95 -10.42 9.29 12.84
N LYS A 96 -9.10 9.33 12.62
CA LYS A 96 -8.46 10.44 11.89
C LYS A 96 -8.93 10.47 10.45
N LEU A 97 -8.99 9.31 9.78
CA LEU A 97 -9.56 9.14 8.45
C LEU A 97 -11.01 9.60 8.40
N ASN A 98 -11.87 9.07 9.27
CA ASN A 98 -13.28 9.45 9.35
C ASN A 98 -13.41 10.95 9.65
N THR A 99 -12.66 11.50 10.60
CA THR A 99 -12.71 12.94 10.93
C THR A 99 -12.33 13.80 9.73
N VAL A 100 -11.26 13.43 9.02
CA VAL A 100 -10.83 14.14 7.80
C VAL A 100 -11.90 14.03 6.72
N ILE A 101 -12.48 12.85 6.52
CA ILE A 101 -13.52 12.62 5.51
C ILE A 101 -14.81 13.38 5.87
N GLU A 102 -15.33 13.23 7.09
CA GLU A 102 -16.54 13.89 7.59
C GLU A 102 -16.43 15.41 7.54
N ARG A 103 -15.27 15.96 7.88
CA ARG A 103 -15.00 17.40 7.77
C ARG A 103 -15.04 17.89 6.33
N ASN A 104 -14.58 17.08 5.37
CA ASN A 104 -14.55 17.46 3.95
C ASN A 104 -15.86 17.18 3.22
N LEU A 105 -16.61 16.14 3.62
CA LEU A 105 -17.92 15.80 3.02
C LEU A 105 -19.09 16.54 3.68
N GLY A 106 -18.92 17.03 4.91
CA GLY A 106 -19.96 17.78 5.63
C GLY A 106 -21.05 16.90 6.23
N GLY A 107 -20.67 15.94 7.07
CA GLY A 107 -21.63 15.05 7.75
C GLY A 107 -20.99 13.75 8.21
N MET A 108 -21.74 12.93 8.97
CA MET A 108 -21.27 11.62 9.42
C MET A 108 -21.11 10.64 8.26
N VAL A 109 -20.07 9.81 8.31
CA VAL A 109 -19.87 8.71 7.37
C VAL A 109 -20.11 7.36 8.05
N LYS A 110 -20.77 6.45 7.33
CA LYS A 110 -20.89 5.06 7.75
C LYS A 110 -19.85 4.23 7.03
N VAL A 111 -18.93 3.65 7.79
CA VAL A 111 -17.95 2.68 7.27
C VAL A 111 -18.65 1.38 6.91
N HIS A 112 -18.45 0.90 5.68
CA HIS A 112 -18.91 -0.40 5.22
C HIS A 112 -17.77 -1.44 5.15
N GLY A 113 -16.51 -1.00 5.26
CA GLY A 113 -15.33 -1.87 5.21
C GLY A 113 -15.01 -2.34 3.79
N TYR A 114 -14.24 -3.43 3.69
CA TYR A 114 -13.87 -4.03 2.42
C TYR A 114 -15.06 -4.73 1.76
N GLN A 115 -15.42 -4.28 0.56
CA GLN A 115 -16.49 -4.84 -0.26
C GLN A 115 -15.98 -5.27 -1.63
N GLY A 116 -16.56 -6.35 -2.14
CA GLY A 116 -16.30 -6.87 -3.47
C GLY A 116 -17.19 -6.21 -4.52
N TYR A 117 -16.59 -5.72 -5.60
CA TYR A 117 -17.29 -5.13 -6.74
C TYR A 117 -16.86 -5.82 -8.04
N LYS A 118 -17.81 -5.98 -8.95
CA LYS A 118 -17.53 -6.35 -10.34
C LYS A 118 -17.59 -5.07 -11.18
N GLY A 119 -16.49 -4.72 -11.84
CA GLY A 119 -16.43 -3.57 -12.73
C GLY A 119 -17.02 -3.86 -14.11
N ALA A 120 -17.22 -2.80 -14.89
CA ALA A 120 -17.74 -2.86 -16.25
C ALA A 120 -16.83 -3.67 -17.18
N SER A 121 -15.52 -3.70 -16.93
CA SER A 121 -14.53 -4.53 -17.61
C SER A 121 -14.68 -6.03 -17.32
N GLY A 122 -15.47 -6.40 -16.32
CA GLY A 122 -15.55 -7.76 -15.78
C GLY A 122 -14.50 -8.08 -14.70
N ALA A 123 -13.58 -7.15 -14.41
CA ALA A 123 -12.65 -7.29 -13.30
C ALA A 123 -13.35 -7.28 -11.94
N HIS A 124 -12.77 -8.01 -10.98
CA HIS A 124 -13.25 -8.06 -9.60
C HIS A 124 -12.30 -7.29 -8.69
N TYR A 125 -12.85 -6.38 -7.90
CA TYR A 125 -12.11 -5.51 -6.99
C TYR A 125 -12.58 -5.71 -5.56
N TYR A 126 -11.65 -5.71 -4.62
CA TYR A 126 -11.95 -5.60 -3.19
C TYR A 126 -11.46 -4.24 -2.71
N VAL A 127 -12.39 -3.38 -2.32
CA VAL A 127 -12.12 -1.98 -2.01
C VAL A 127 -12.78 -1.61 -0.69
N TYR A 128 -12.12 -0.73 0.06
CA TYR A 128 -12.73 -0.16 1.26
C TYR A 128 -13.77 0.87 0.86
N THR A 129 -14.95 0.82 1.46
CA THR A 129 -16.06 1.70 1.12
C THR A 129 -16.66 2.38 2.32
N ILE A 130 -17.13 3.60 2.07
CA ILE A 130 -17.91 4.39 3.03
C ILE A 130 -19.22 4.83 2.37
N LYS A 131 -20.22 5.10 3.20
CA LYS A 131 -21.50 5.69 2.78
C LYS A 131 -21.71 7.02 3.49
N HIS A 132 -22.05 8.04 2.72
CA HIS A 132 -22.43 9.37 3.15
C HIS A 132 -23.82 9.71 2.60
N SER A 133 -24.44 10.78 3.08
CA SER A 133 -25.74 11.26 2.56
C SER A 133 -25.69 11.59 1.07
N SER A 134 -24.54 12.05 0.57
CA SER A 134 -24.30 12.36 -0.86
C SER A 134 -24.03 11.13 -1.73
N GLY A 135 -23.81 9.95 -1.17
CA GLY A 135 -23.51 8.75 -1.93
C GLY A 135 -22.50 7.80 -1.27
N SER A 136 -22.07 6.80 -2.04
CA SER A 136 -21.01 5.87 -1.62
C SER A 136 -19.69 6.25 -2.24
N TYR A 137 -18.60 6.01 -1.52
CA TYR A 137 -17.25 6.32 -1.96
C TYR A 137 -16.35 5.12 -1.74
N ILE A 138 -15.46 4.84 -2.70
CA ILE A 138 -14.30 3.99 -2.46
C ILE A 138 -13.22 4.82 -1.76
N VAL A 139 -12.52 4.25 -0.79
CA VAL A 139 -11.52 4.95 0.00
C VAL A 139 -10.22 4.17 -0.01
N ASP A 140 -9.12 4.90 -0.12
CA ASP A 140 -7.78 4.35 0.04
C ASP A 140 -6.88 5.38 0.73
N ALA A 141 -5.93 4.90 1.54
CA ALA A 141 -5.04 5.74 2.33
C ALA A 141 -3.58 5.43 2.03
N VAL A 142 -2.82 6.45 1.66
CA VAL A 142 -1.40 6.35 1.29
C VAL A 142 -0.57 7.25 2.19
N LEU A 143 0.02 6.64 3.20
CA LEU A 143 0.83 7.34 4.20
C LEU A 143 2.33 7.38 3.83
N SER A 144 2.62 7.45 2.53
CA SER A 144 3.98 7.48 1.98
C SER A 144 4.23 8.79 1.22
N SER A 145 5.45 9.31 1.33
CA SER A 145 5.91 10.48 0.58
C SER A 145 6.66 10.11 -0.71
N LYS A 146 6.77 8.81 -1.03
CA LYS A 146 7.51 8.35 -2.22
C LYS A 146 6.66 8.56 -3.49
N PRO A 147 7.17 9.28 -4.51
CA PRO A 147 6.41 9.59 -5.74
C PRO A 147 5.78 8.37 -6.41
N ASP A 148 6.54 7.29 -6.57
CA ASP A 148 6.06 6.08 -7.28
C ASP A 148 4.86 5.42 -6.58
N ILE A 149 4.82 5.50 -5.25
CA ILE A 149 3.72 4.96 -4.44
C ILE A 149 2.49 5.85 -4.57
N LEU A 150 2.68 7.17 -4.57
CA LEU A 150 1.59 8.13 -4.79
C LEU A 150 0.98 7.95 -6.19
N VAL A 151 1.81 7.82 -7.23
CA VAL A 151 1.38 7.59 -8.62
C VAL A 151 0.63 6.27 -8.75
N GLU A 152 1.13 5.16 -8.19
CA GLU A 152 0.43 3.87 -8.23
C GLU A 152 -0.95 3.97 -7.59
N ALA A 153 -1.06 4.62 -6.43
CA ALA A 153 -2.34 4.77 -5.77
C ALA A 153 -3.31 5.63 -6.56
N CYS A 154 -2.84 6.71 -7.19
CA CYS A 154 -3.66 7.54 -8.07
C CYS A 154 -4.20 6.74 -9.25
N ILE A 155 -3.32 6.02 -9.96
CA ILE A 155 -3.71 5.20 -11.11
C ILE A 155 -4.67 4.09 -10.68
N ARG A 156 -4.37 3.40 -9.58
CA ARG A 156 -5.22 2.34 -9.03
C ARG A 156 -6.61 2.89 -8.71
N MET A 157 -6.71 4.00 -8.00
CA MET A 157 -8.00 4.61 -7.65
C MET A 157 -8.75 5.11 -8.88
N LEU A 158 -8.06 5.66 -9.88
CA LEU A 158 -8.67 6.08 -11.13
C LEU A 158 -9.27 4.91 -11.90
N VAL A 159 -8.49 3.84 -12.09
CA VAL A 159 -8.94 2.63 -12.80
C VAL A 159 -10.15 2.01 -12.09
N ILE A 160 -10.04 1.82 -10.78
CA ILE A 160 -11.09 1.18 -9.98
C ILE A 160 -12.37 2.03 -9.95
N SER A 161 -12.28 3.34 -9.64
CA SER A 161 -13.45 4.22 -9.58
C SER A 161 -14.15 4.35 -10.93
N THR A 162 -13.38 4.38 -12.02
CA THR A 162 -13.92 4.43 -13.37
C THR A 162 -14.64 3.14 -13.73
N ASP A 163 -14.03 1.99 -13.44
CA ASP A 163 -14.59 0.69 -13.83
C ASP A 163 -15.81 0.29 -12.98
N ILE A 164 -15.83 0.64 -11.69
CA ILE A 164 -16.97 0.38 -10.80
C ILE A 164 -18.05 1.46 -10.92
N GLY A 165 -17.70 2.66 -11.39
CA GLY A 165 -18.61 3.80 -11.46
C GLY A 165 -18.89 4.48 -10.11
N VAL A 166 -18.08 4.21 -9.09
CA VAL A 166 -18.20 4.79 -7.75
C VAL A 166 -17.08 5.81 -7.51
N PRO A 167 -17.39 7.05 -7.06
CA PRO A 167 -16.38 8.07 -6.78
C PRO A 167 -15.36 7.62 -5.72
N ALA A 168 -14.15 8.16 -5.82
CA ALA A 168 -13.00 7.80 -5.01
C ALA A 168 -12.60 8.91 -4.04
N ILE A 169 -12.14 8.52 -2.84
CA ILE A 169 -11.45 9.38 -1.89
C ILE A 169 -10.06 8.79 -1.65
N LEU A 170 -9.02 9.54 -2.02
CA LEU A 170 -7.63 9.20 -1.75
C LEU A 170 -7.12 10.07 -0.61
N VAL A 171 -6.78 9.44 0.51
CA VAL A 171 -6.24 10.13 1.69
C VAL A 171 -4.73 9.99 1.71
N VAL A 172 -4.00 11.11 1.77
CA VAL A 172 -2.53 11.13 1.75
C VAL A 172 -1.93 11.68 3.04
N LYS A 173 -0.63 11.44 3.21
CA LYS A 173 0.12 11.76 4.44
C LYS A 173 0.09 13.23 4.87
N GLY A 174 0.03 14.18 3.93
CA GLY A 174 0.12 15.60 4.24
C GLY A 174 -0.16 16.50 3.04
N SER A 175 -0.12 17.81 3.28
CA SER A 175 -0.46 18.83 2.28
C SER A 175 0.47 18.82 1.05
N SER A 176 1.75 18.52 1.26
CA SER A 176 2.74 18.42 0.17
C SER A 176 2.40 17.28 -0.79
N GLU A 177 2.12 16.10 -0.26
CA GLU A 177 1.68 14.94 -1.05
C GLU A 177 0.33 15.21 -1.73
N LYS A 178 -0.59 15.89 -1.05
CA LYS A 178 -1.88 16.29 -1.64
C LYS A 178 -1.68 17.19 -2.85
N HIS A 179 -0.77 18.15 -2.78
CA HIS A 179 -0.48 19.04 -3.91
C HIS A 179 0.08 18.27 -5.11
N VAL A 180 1.04 17.36 -4.89
CA VAL A 180 1.61 16.50 -5.94
C VAL A 180 0.53 15.63 -6.58
N VAL A 181 -0.31 14.99 -5.77
CA VAL A 181 -1.39 14.13 -6.26
C VAL A 181 -2.42 14.94 -7.05
N MET A 182 -2.81 16.13 -6.58
CA MET A 182 -3.75 17.00 -7.30
C MET A 182 -3.19 17.49 -8.64
N ASP A 183 -1.91 17.84 -8.72
CA ASP A 183 -1.26 18.20 -10.00
C ASP A 183 -1.24 17.01 -10.98
N LEU A 184 -0.94 15.80 -10.49
CA LEU A 184 -1.00 14.59 -11.30
C LEU A 184 -2.42 14.33 -11.82
N LEU A 185 -3.41 14.37 -10.94
CA LEU A 185 -4.81 14.14 -11.30
C LEU A 185 -5.38 15.25 -12.19
N GLY A 186 -4.89 16.48 -12.10
CA GLY A 186 -5.27 17.56 -13.01
C GLY A 186 -4.85 17.33 -14.46
N LYS A 187 -3.84 16.48 -14.69
CA LYS A 187 -3.33 16.14 -16.04
C LYS A 187 -4.08 14.98 -16.70
N ILE A 188 -4.88 14.25 -15.95
CA ILE A 188 -5.62 13.07 -16.38
C ILE A 188 -7.04 13.20 -15.82
N ASP A 189 -8.03 13.59 -16.62
CA ASP A 189 -9.42 13.90 -16.21
C ASP A 189 -9.99 12.95 -15.13
N ALA A 190 -9.66 13.26 -13.87
CA ALA A 190 -9.89 12.42 -12.71
C ALA A 190 -10.82 13.14 -11.74
N SER A 191 -11.81 13.83 -12.28
CA SER A 191 -12.87 14.54 -11.55
C SER A 191 -13.62 13.68 -10.54
N LYS A 192 -13.55 12.34 -10.67
CA LYS A 192 -14.14 11.35 -9.75
C LYS A 192 -13.30 11.07 -8.50
N ILE A 193 -12.08 11.62 -8.39
CA ILE A 193 -11.20 11.39 -7.24
C ILE A 193 -11.09 12.65 -6.39
N MET A 194 -11.53 12.56 -5.14
CA MET A 194 -11.30 13.56 -4.11
C MET A 194 -10.01 13.25 -3.35
N VAL A 195 -9.13 14.24 -3.19
CA VAL A 195 -7.85 14.07 -2.49
C VAL A 195 -7.86 14.81 -1.16
N LEU A 196 -7.69 14.07 -0.07
CA LEU A 196 -7.67 14.58 1.30
C LEU A 196 -6.30 14.33 1.93
N SER A 197 -5.94 15.13 2.93
CA SER A 197 -4.69 14.97 3.70
C SER A 197 -4.99 14.85 5.18
N ILE A 198 -4.26 13.97 5.88
CA ILE A 198 -4.28 13.83 7.34
C ILE A 198 -3.30 14.81 8.00
#